data_AF-A0A081RMG9-F1
#
_entry.id   AF-A0A081RMG9-F1
#
_cell.length_a   1.000
_cell.length_b   1.000
_cell.length_c   1.000
_cell.angle_alpha   90.00
_cell.angle_beta   90.00
_cell.angle_gamma   90.00
#
_symmetry.space_group_name_H-M   'P 1'
#
loop_
_entity.id
_entity.type
_entity.pdbx_description
1 polymer ?
#
loop_
_entity_poly.entity_id
_entity_poly.type
_entity_poly.pdbx_seq_one_letter_code
_entity_poly.pdbx_strand_id
1 'polypeptide(L)'
;MNIQESVTVFDKAKSAFGFAQELPPSPVYDVKHLENIVHLSTKTIKRKIDLLKELGLVDYNRGKFTIKREVISQPYIVLKTIFPSLIALKKARRFGKYYKSTDVNFMKKHLPKGSIITLDHKAHELTKYQTPLDLYVYVDDVEKVSKLLKNHGFREGKRGNVVLLPKVGSFENQIERVFLDCIANGGRSFLDAAAIMLTHKDMIKTRARFAGDTILKVQEDLPTETAY
;
A
#
# COMPACT_ATOMS: atom_id res chain seq x y z
N MET A 1 11.00 14.13 6.36
CA MET A 1 10.32 14.56 5.12
C MET A 1 9.08 15.31 5.53
N ASN A 2 9.10 16.63 5.40
CA ASN A 2 8.02 17.48 5.85
C ASN A 2 6.85 17.42 4.85
N ILE A 3 5.61 17.78 5.25
CA ILE A 3 4.42 17.70 4.37
C ILE A 3 4.63 18.48 3.07
N GLN A 4 5.32 19.63 3.13
CA GLN A 4 5.66 20.46 1.98
C GLN A 4 6.53 19.72 0.93
N GLU A 5 7.55 18.99 1.38
CA GLU A 5 8.41 18.20 0.48
C GLU A 5 7.60 17.09 -0.21
N SER A 6 6.65 16.50 0.52
CA SER A 6 5.80 15.44 -0.01
C SER A 6 4.86 15.92 -1.13
N VAL A 7 4.28 17.12 -1.01
CA VAL A 7 3.43 17.70 -2.07
C VAL A 7 4.23 17.95 -3.34
N THR A 8 5.46 18.47 -3.21
CA THR A 8 6.32 18.70 -4.40
C THR A 8 6.73 17.42 -5.12
N VAL A 9 6.90 16.30 -4.39
CA VAL A 9 7.20 14.99 -5.00
C VAL A 9 5.98 14.46 -5.77
N PHE A 10 4.78 14.59 -5.21
CA PHE A 10 3.56 14.14 -5.89
C PHE A 10 3.30 14.89 -7.20
N ASP A 11 3.42 16.21 -7.19
CA ASP A 11 3.20 17.01 -8.39
C ASP A 11 4.26 16.74 -9.46
N LYS A 12 5.51 16.50 -9.07
CA LYS A 12 6.58 16.03 -9.98
C LYS A 12 6.26 14.66 -10.57
N ALA A 13 5.63 13.78 -9.80
CA ALA A 13 5.25 12.44 -10.23
C ALA A 13 4.03 12.42 -11.17
N LYS A 14 3.27 13.51 -11.33
CA LYS A 14 2.11 13.58 -12.22
C LYS A 14 2.41 13.09 -13.64
N SER A 15 3.50 13.57 -14.24
CA SER A 15 3.90 13.14 -15.58
C SER A 15 4.37 11.67 -15.63
N ALA A 16 4.81 11.11 -14.49
CA ALA A 16 5.22 9.73 -14.38
C ALA A 16 4.02 8.79 -14.23
N PHE A 17 2.95 9.24 -13.54
CA PHE A 17 1.68 8.52 -13.51
C PHE A 17 1.07 8.39 -14.91
N GLY A 18 0.95 9.49 -15.65
CA GLY A 18 0.43 9.46 -17.02
C GLY A 18 1.23 8.51 -17.92
N PHE A 19 2.56 8.61 -17.88
CA PHE A 19 3.44 7.67 -18.58
C PHE A 19 3.16 6.21 -18.23
N ALA A 20 3.04 5.87 -16.94
CA ALA A 20 2.81 4.48 -16.54
C ALA A 20 1.39 3.97 -16.85
N GLN A 21 0.40 4.87 -16.90
CA GLN A 21 -0.97 4.56 -17.32
C GLN A 21 -1.07 4.27 -18.82
N GLU A 22 -0.22 4.92 -19.64
CA GLU A 22 -0.16 4.72 -21.10
C GLU A 22 0.62 3.48 -21.53
N LEU A 23 1.36 2.84 -20.62
CA LEU A 23 2.13 1.65 -20.96
C LEU A 23 1.20 0.49 -21.40
N PRO A 24 1.58 -0.28 -22.44
CA PRO A 24 0.84 -1.47 -22.82
C PRO A 24 0.84 -2.50 -21.68
N PRO A 25 -0.19 -3.35 -21.54
CA PRO A 25 -0.21 -4.38 -20.52
C PRO A 25 0.99 -5.32 -20.63
N SER A 26 1.82 -5.36 -19.59
CA SER A 26 2.90 -6.32 -19.45
C SER A 26 3.18 -6.59 -17.95
N PRO A 27 3.51 -7.83 -17.57
CA PRO A 27 3.94 -8.13 -16.21
C PRO A 27 5.34 -7.55 -15.89
N VAL A 28 6.21 -7.44 -16.90
CA VAL A 28 7.58 -6.93 -16.77
C VAL A 28 7.93 -6.08 -17.99
N TYR A 29 8.47 -4.89 -17.77
CA TYR A 29 8.91 -3.98 -18.82
C TYR A 29 10.42 -3.98 -18.93
N ASP A 30 10.94 -3.89 -20.16
CA ASP A 30 12.35 -3.63 -20.44
C ASP A 30 12.50 -2.21 -20.98
N VAL A 31 13.38 -1.41 -20.36
CA VAL A 31 13.58 0.00 -20.75
C VAL A 31 14.01 0.14 -22.21
N LYS A 32 14.86 -0.77 -22.72
CA LYS A 32 15.33 -0.72 -24.11
C LYS A 32 14.20 -0.98 -25.10
N HIS A 33 13.30 -1.89 -24.75
CA HIS A 33 12.15 -2.20 -25.59
C HIS A 33 11.12 -1.07 -25.58
N LEU A 34 10.92 -0.43 -24.42
CA LEU A 34 9.97 0.67 -24.26
C LEU A 34 10.35 1.93 -25.05
N GLU A 35 11.63 2.22 -25.22
CA GLU A 35 12.10 3.38 -26.01
C GLU A 35 11.46 3.43 -27.40
N ASN A 36 11.30 2.26 -28.03
CA ASN A 36 10.68 2.13 -29.35
C ASN A 36 9.15 2.27 -29.32
N ILE A 37 8.51 1.99 -28.19
CA ILE A 37 7.04 1.98 -28.05
C ILE A 37 6.51 3.36 -27.67
N VAL A 38 7.14 3.99 -26.68
CA VAL A 38 6.64 5.27 -26.11
C VAL A 38 7.30 6.49 -26.74
N HIS A 39 8.25 6.29 -27.67
CA HIS A 39 9.00 7.35 -28.34
C HIS A 39 9.65 8.36 -27.37
N LEU A 40 10.09 7.87 -26.20
CA LEU A 40 10.79 8.67 -25.19
C LEU A 40 12.23 8.18 -25.06
N SER A 41 13.17 9.11 -24.87
CA SER A 41 14.56 8.73 -24.60
C SER A 41 14.68 7.84 -23.35
N THR A 42 15.64 6.92 -23.36
CA THR A 42 16.00 6.09 -22.20
C THR A 42 16.19 6.94 -20.91
N LYS A 43 16.77 8.14 -21.02
CA LYS A 43 16.97 9.06 -19.88
C LYS A 43 15.64 9.53 -19.28
N THR A 44 14.68 9.90 -20.13
CA THR A 44 13.35 10.33 -19.70
C THR A 44 12.58 9.19 -19.05
N ILE A 45 12.64 7.99 -19.63
CA ILE A 45 12.00 6.78 -19.08
C ILE A 45 12.54 6.48 -17.69
N LYS A 46 13.88 6.44 -17.52
CA LYS A 46 14.53 6.19 -16.22
C LYS A 46 14.12 7.22 -15.17
N ARG A 47 14.10 8.52 -15.51
CA ARG A 47 13.67 9.57 -14.59
C ARG A 47 12.23 9.36 -14.11
N LYS A 48 11.32 8.97 -15.00
CA LYS A 48 9.91 8.69 -14.63
C LYS A 48 9.81 7.43 -13.76
N ILE A 49 10.58 6.38 -14.06
CA ILE A 49 10.69 5.17 -13.24
C ILE A 49 11.18 5.51 -11.83
N ASP A 50 12.21 6.34 -11.71
CA ASP A 50 12.77 6.73 -10.41
C ASP A 50 11.74 7.46 -9.55
N LEU A 51 10.97 8.39 -10.14
CA LEU A 51 9.86 9.06 -9.44
C LEU A 51 8.81 8.06 -8.94
N LEU A 52 8.42 7.07 -9.74
CA LEU A 52 7.46 6.04 -9.32
C LEU A 52 8.04 5.09 -8.26
N LYS A 53 9.34 4.82 -8.33
CA LYS A 53 10.07 3.98 -7.37
C LYS A 53 10.21 4.66 -6.01
N GLU A 54 10.36 5.99 -5.97
CA GLU A 54 10.31 6.79 -4.74
C GLU A 54 8.97 6.64 -4.02
N LEU A 55 7.89 6.44 -4.78
CA LEU A 55 6.54 6.17 -4.26
C LEU A 55 6.25 4.69 -3.97
N GLY A 56 7.21 3.80 -4.24
CA GLY A 56 7.01 2.35 -4.07
C GLY A 56 6.03 1.72 -5.06
N LEU A 57 5.75 2.40 -6.18
CA LEU A 57 4.85 1.91 -7.23
C LEU A 57 5.57 1.08 -8.29
N VAL A 58 6.91 1.15 -8.32
CA VAL A 58 7.77 0.43 -9.26
C VAL A 58 8.88 -0.29 -8.51
N ASP A 59 9.12 -1.54 -8.89
CA ASP A 59 10.35 -2.26 -8.59
C ASP A 59 11.21 -2.34 -9.84
N TYR A 60 12.44 -1.85 -9.76
CA TYR A 60 13.36 -1.74 -10.90
C TYR A 60 14.66 -2.49 -10.59
N ASN A 61 15.04 -3.40 -11.49
CA ASN A 61 16.25 -4.19 -11.40
C ASN A 61 16.87 -4.41 -12.80
N ARG A 62 18.15 -4.02 -12.96
CA ARG A 62 18.96 -4.29 -14.17
C ARG A 62 18.27 -3.97 -15.50
N GLY A 63 17.64 -2.79 -15.62
CA GLY A 63 16.99 -2.36 -16.87
C GLY A 63 15.57 -2.88 -17.07
N LYS A 64 15.09 -3.72 -16.17
CA LYS A 64 13.71 -4.23 -16.15
C LYS A 64 12.95 -3.70 -14.95
N PHE A 65 11.64 -3.59 -15.07
CA PHE A 65 10.80 -3.17 -13.96
C PHE A 65 9.40 -3.75 -14.00
N THR A 66 8.78 -3.80 -12.83
CA THR A 66 7.36 -4.10 -12.63
C THR A 66 6.66 -2.87 -12.08
N ILE A 67 5.34 -2.82 -12.26
CA ILE A 67 4.51 -1.69 -11.84
C ILE A 67 3.32 -2.24 -11.07
N LYS A 68 2.95 -1.59 -9.97
CA LYS A 68 1.66 -1.80 -9.30
C LYS A 68 0.52 -1.21 -10.15
N ARG A 69 0.17 -1.90 -11.24
CA ARG A 69 -0.71 -1.39 -12.29
C ARG A 69 -2.10 -1.02 -11.75
N GLU A 70 -2.65 -1.82 -10.85
CA GLU A 70 -3.92 -1.61 -10.17
C GLU A 70 -3.98 -0.30 -9.35
N VAL A 71 -2.83 0.12 -8.81
CA VAL A 71 -2.68 1.37 -8.07
C VAL A 71 -2.50 2.53 -9.04
N ILE A 72 -1.61 2.38 -10.03
CA ILE A 72 -1.34 3.44 -11.01
C ILE A 72 -2.56 3.73 -11.88
N SER A 73 -3.39 2.74 -12.20
CA SER A 73 -4.61 2.93 -13.00
C SER A 73 -5.71 3.73 -12.30
N GLN A 74 -5.54 4.06 -11.02
CA GLN A 74 -6.49 4.89 -10.30
C GLN A 74 -6.54 6.32 -10.88
N PRO A 75 -7.71 6.98 -10.83
CA PRO A 75 -7.82 8.39 -11.18
C PRO A 75 -6.86 9.26 -10.36
N TYR A 76 -6.38 10.37 -10.93
CA TYR A 76 -5.42 11.26 -10.26
C TYR A 76 -5.90 11.75 -8.88
N ILE A 77 -7.21 11.99 -8.73
CA ILE A 77 -7.80 12.38 -7.44
C ILE A 77 -7.60 11.30 -6.38
N VAL A 78 -7.75 10.02 -6.74
CA VAL A 78 -7.52 8.88 -5.84
C VAL A 78 -6.03 8.73 -5.55
N LEU A 79 -5.17 8.86 -6.57
CA LEU A 79 -3.70 8.85 -6.40
C LEU A 79 -3.25 9.91 -5.38
N LYS A 80 -3.86 11.10 -5.42
CA LYS A 80 -3.59 12.19 -4.46
C LYS A 80 -4.03 11.81 -3.06
N THR A 81 -5.19 11.17 -2.91
CA THR A 81 -5.71 10.76 -1.60
C THR A 81 -4.92 9.60 -0.98
N ILE A 82 -4.43 8.64 -1.78
CA ILE A 82 -3.60 7.52 -1.27
C ILE A 82 -2.13 7.91 -1.07
N PHE A 83 -1.71 9.10 -1.50
CA PHE A 83 -0.32 9.52 -1.43
C PHE A 83 0.30 9.41 -0.01
N PRO A 84 -0.38 9.83 1.08
CA PRO A 84 0.10 9.60 2.45
C PRO A 84 0.40 8.12 2.76
N SER A 85 -0.41 7.19 2.25
CA SER A 85 -0.19 5.75 2.40
C SER A 85 1.03 5.28 1.64
N LEU A 86 1.23 5.75 0.41
CA LEU A 86 2.42 5.41 -0.39
C LEU A 86 3.69 5.82 0.36
N ILE A 87 3.70 7.02 0.94
CA ILE A 87 4.82 7.50 1.76
C ILE A 87 5.02 6.65 3.02
N ALA A 88 3.94 6.34 3.74
CA ALA A 88 4.01 5.52 4.95
C ALA A 88 4.52 4.11 4.66
N LEU A 89 3.99 3.47 3.61
CA LEU A 89 4.39 2.13 3.16
C LEU A 89 5.83 2.11 2.65
N LYS A 90 6.27 3.16 1.95
CA LYS A 90 7.66 3.27 1.52
C LYS A 90 8.64 3.34 2.69
N LYS A 91 8.24 4.01 3.78
CA LYS A 91 9.02 4.17 5.02
C LYS A 91 8.76 3.06 6.04
N ALA A 92 7.96 2.06 5.68
CA ALA A 92 7.60 0.99 6.58
C ALA A 92 8.84 0.21 7.04
N ARG A 93 8.90 -0.11 8.34
CA ARG A 93 9.97 -0.94 8.91
C ARG A 93 9.38 -2.25 9.38
N ARG A 94 9.96 -3.37 8.94
CA ARG A 94 9.44 -4.70 9.28
C ARG A 94 10.30 -5.38 10.33
N PHE A 95 9.65 -6.03 11.27
CA PHE A 95 10.25 -6.70 12.42
C PHE A 95 9.74 -8.13 12.53
N GLY A 96 10.65 -9.04 12.82
CA GLY A 96 10.34 -10.44 13.09
C GLY A 96 11.27 -11.01 14.15
N LYS A 97 10.74 -11.88 15.00
CA LYS A 97 11.50 -12.67 15.97
C LYS A 97 11.36 -14.14 15.63
N TYR A 98 10.11 -14.62 15.57
CA TYR A 98 9.79 -16.00 15.24
C TYR A 98 9.18 -16.15 13.84
N TYR A 99 8.79 -15.04 13.19
CA TYR A 99 8.15 -15.02 11.87
C TYR A 99 6.85 -15.83 11.83
N LYS A 100 6.07 -15.71 12.91
CA LYS A 100 4.82 -16.44 13.17
C LYS A 100 3.81 -15.53 13.86
N SER A 101 2.58 -16.01 14.04
CA SER A 101 1.50 -15.32 14.76
C SER A 101 1.86 -14.87 16.19
N THR A 102 2.86 -15.50 16.81
CA THR A 102 3.42 -15.07 18.10
C THR A 102 3.97 -13.65 18.07
N ASP A 103 4.59 -13.24 16.96
CA ASP A 103 5.16 -11.89 16.79
C ASP A 103 4.04 -10.84 16.72
N VAL A 104 2.98 -11.16 15.98
CA VAL A 104 1.77 -10.36 15.87
C VAL A 104 1.08 -10.22 17.23
N ASN A 105 0.91 -11.34 17.95
CA ASN A 105 0.26 -11.35 19.26
C ASN A 105 1.06 -10.56 20.29
N PHE A 106 2.40 -10.66 20.25
CA PHE A 106 3.26 -9.83 21.08
C PHE A 106 3.00 -8.35 20.80
N MET A 107 3.03 -7.94 19.53
CA MET A 107 2.83 -6.53 19.19
C MET A 107 1.44 -6.06 19.60
N LYS A 108 0.37 -6.82 19.35
CA LYS A 108 -1.01 -6.47 19.77
C LYS A 108 -1.12 -6.25 21.28
N LYS A 109 -0.42 -7.03 22.10
CA LYS A 109 -0.40 -6.89 23.57
C LYS A 109 0.39 -5.67 24.05
N HIS A 110 1.37 -5.20 23.26
CA HIS A 110 2.27 -4.10 23.63
C HIS A 110 2.08 -2.87 22.73
N LEU A 111 0.90 -2.71 22.14
CA LEU A 111 0.59 -1.58 21.28
C LEU A 111 0.72 -0.27 22.06
N PRO A 112 1.59 0.66 21.62
CA PRO A 112 1.66 1.99 22.23
C PRO A 112 0.31 2.69 22.16
N LYS A 113 -0.02 3.49 23.18
CA LYS A 113 -1.24 4.31 23.18
C LYS A 113 -1.27 5.20 21.93
N GLY A 114 -2.44 5.26 21.28
CA GLY A 114 -2.63 6.02 20.04
C GLY A 114 -2.21 5.29 18.77
N SER A 115 -1.68 4.06 18.84
CA SER A 115 -1.37 3.26 17.66
C SER A 115 -2.64 2.84 16.92
N ILE A 116 -2.58 2.75 15.59
CA ILE A 116 -3.72 2.37 14.75
C ILE A 116 -3.33 1.16 13.90
N ILE A 117 -4.04 0.04 14.05
CA ILE A 117 -3.89 -1.12 13.18
C ILE A 117 -4.60 -0.83 11.85
N THR A 118 -3.95 -1.12 10.73
CA THR A 118 -4.51 -0.96 9.38
C THR A 118 -4.49 -2.30 8.62
N LEU A 119 -4.21 -2.30 7.31
CA LEU A 119 -3.92 -3.40 6.40
C LEU A 119 -3.89 -4.82 6.98
N ASP A 120 -4.47 -5.75 6.22
CA ASP A 120 -4.47 -7.18 6.48
C ASP A 120 -5.30 -7.52 7.73
N HIS A 121 -4.85 -7.18 8.94
CA HIS A 121 -5.60 -7.44 10.17
C HIS A 121 -6.86 -6.60 10.29
N LYS A 122 -6.81 -5.28 10.07
CA LYS A 122 -8.02 -4.45 10.16
C LYS A 122 -8.94 -4.68 8.97
N ALA A 123 -8.38 -4.92 7.78
CA ALA A 123 -9.16 -5.29 6.60
C ALA A 123 -9.93 -6.59 6.85
N HIS A 124 -9.26 -7.62 7.36
CA HIS A 124 -9.92 -8.87 7.76
C HIS A 124 -10.97 -8.68 8.87
N GLU A 125 -10.71 -7.81 9.84
CA GLU A 125 -11.70 -7.51 10.89
C GLU A 125 -12.99 -6.94 10.29
N LEU A 126 -12.87 -6.04 9.31
CA LEU A 126 -13.99 -5.39 8.65
C LEU A 126 -14.75 -6.34 7.72
N THR A 127 -14.06 -7.15 6.91
CA THR A 127 -14.70 -7.87 5.79
C THR A 127 -14.70 -9.38 5.92
N LYS A 128 -13.87 -9.94 6.79
CA LYS A 128 -13.58 -11.38 6.90
C LYS A 128 -13.11 -12.04 5.60
N TYR A 129 -12.82 -11.25 4.57
CA TYR A 129 -12.52 -11.70 3.20
C TYR A 129 -11.23 -12.53 3.11
N GLN A 130 -10.15 -12.01 3.68
CA GLN A 130 -8.82 -12.58 3.51
C GLN A 130 -8.14 -12.82 4.86
N THR A 131 -7.48 -13.97 5.04
CA THR A 131 -6.76 -14.30 6.29
C THR A 131 -5.53 -13.42 6.48
N PRO A 132 -5.36 -12.70 7.60
CA PRO A 132 -4.26 -11.78 7.77
C PRO A 132 -2.91 -12.49 7.91
N LEU A 133 -1.87 -11.97 7.26
CA LEU A 133 -0.48 -12.45 7.27
C LEU A 133 0.44 -11.53 8.09
N ASP A 134 0.22 -10.23 8.00
CA ASP A 134 1.07 -9.18 8.56
C ASP A 134 0.27 -8.20 9.44
N LEU A 135 0.90 -7.71 10.51
CA LEU A 135 0.37 -6.64 11.35
C LEU A 135 0.99 -5.31 11.00
N TYR A 136 0.26 -4.52 10.22
CA TYR A 136 0.59 -3.14 9.94
C TYR A 136 0.03 -2.21 11.01
N VAL A 137 0.91 -1.40 11.61
CA VAL A 137 0.58 -0.51 12.72
C VAL A 137 1.15 0.87 12.46
N TYR A 138 0.28 1.88 12.44
CA TYR A 138 0.68 3.26 12.53
C TYR A 138 1.07 3.63 13.95
N VAL A 139 2.25 4.23 14.12
CA VAL A 139 2.78 4.66 15.40
C VAL A 139 3.24 6.12 15.33
N ASP A 140 3.17 6.82 16.46
CA ASP A 140 3.60 8.23 16.55
C ASP A 140 5.12 8.38 16.43
N ASP A 141 5.87 7.46 17.05
CA ASP A 141 7.33 7.44 17.01
C ASP A 141 7.84 6.04 16.62
N VAL A 142 8.23 5.92 15.35
CA VAL A 142 8.74 4.66 14.79
C VAL A 142 10.05 4.22 15.45
N GLU A 143 10.92 5.15 15.84
CA GLU A 143 12.21 4.81 16.46
C GLU A 143 12.04 4.29 17.88
N LYS A 144 11.16 4.91 18.66
CA LYS A 144 10.83 4.45 20.01
C LYS A 144 10.26 3.03 19.99
N VAL A 145 9.32 2.75 19.09
CA VAL A 145 8.72 1.41 18.99
C VAL A 145 9.70 0.39 18.40
N SER A 146 10.55 0.80 17.45
CA SER A 146 11.65 -0.02 16.94
C SER A 146 12.60 -0.45 18.06
N LYS A 147 13.00 0.47 18.94
CA LYS A 147 13.83 0.16 20.13
C LYS A 147 13.13 -0.80 21.08
N LEU A 148 11.83 -0.60 21.35
CA LEU A 148 11.03 -1.52 22.16
C LEU A 148 11.07 -2.95 21.59
N LEU A 149 10.82 -3.10 20.30
CA LEU A 149 10.85 -4.40 19.63
C LEU A 149 12.25 -5.05 19.69
N LYS A 150 13.31 -4.28 19.43
CA LYS A 150 14.70 -4.76 19.51
C LYS A 150 15.06 -5.22 20.93
N ASN A 151 14.63 -4.50 21.96
CA ASN A 151 14.84 -4.88 23.37
C ASN A 151 14.14 -6.20 23.73
N HIS A 152 13.07 -6.57 23.02
CA HIS A 152 12.36 -7.85 23.19
C HIS A 152 12.85 -8.94 22.22
N GLY A 153 13.97 -8.70 21.53
CA GLY A 153 14.65 -9.68 20.67
C GLY A 153 14.12 -9.74 19.23
N PHE A 154 13.30 -8.78 18.80
CA PHE A 154 12.91 -8.67 17.39
C PHE A 154 14.08 -8.15 16.56
N ARG A 155 14.18 -8.64 15.32
CA ARG A 155 15.14 -8.17 14.32
C ARG A 155 14.41 -7.43 13.21
N GLU A 156 15.01 -6.32 12.80
CA GLU A 156 14.55 -5.57 11.63
C GLU A 156 14.99 -6.26 10.35
N GLY A 157 14.12 -6.34 9.36
CA GLY A 157 14.43 -7.01 8.09
C GLY A 157 13.37 -6.81 7.02
N LYS A 158 13.42 -7.62 5.97
CA LYS A 158 12.47 -7.53 4.84
C LYS A 158 11.26 -8.46 4.95
N ARG A 159 11.29 -9.43 5.87
CA ARG A 159 10.30 -10.53 5.97
C ARG A 159 9.56 -10.58 7.31
N GLY A 160 9.69 -9.55 8.14
CA GLY A 160 9.00 -9.50 9.43
C GLY A 160 7.48 -9.36 9.27
N ASN A 161 6.72 -10.00 10.17
CA ASN A 161 5.26 -9.93 10.23
C ASN A 161 4.73 -8.71 10.99
N VAL A 162 5.57 -7.99 11.73
CA VAL A 162 5.19 -6.71 12.37
C VAL A 162 5.72 -5.58 11.51
N VAL A 163 4.85 -4.72 11.02
CA VAL A 163 5.18 -3.62 10.12
C VAL A 163 4.82 -2.30 10.77
N LEU A 164 5.83 -1.51 11.11
CA LEU A 164 5.66 -0.18 11.68
C LEU A 164 5.56 0.86 10.56
N LEU A 165 4.51 1.67 10.62
CA LEU A 165 4.23 2.76 9.70
C LEU A 165 4.31 4.09 10.46
N PRO A 166 4.97 5.13 9.91
CA PRO A 166 4.85 6.48 10.44
C PRO A 166 3.44 7.01 10.17
N LYS A 167 2.84 7.72 11.13
CA LYS A 167 1.57 8.42 10.90
C LYS A 167 1.76 9.56 9.90
N VAL A 168 1.14 9.43 8.74
CA VAL A 168 1.15 10.44 7.66
C VAL A 168 -0.27 10.55 7.09
N GLY A 169 -0.79 11.77 6.97
CA GLY A 169 -2.14 12.04 6.48
C GLY A 169 -3.20 12.07 7.58
N SER A 170 -4.47 12.03 7.18
CA SER A 170 -5.61 12.05 8.10
C SER A 170 -5.96 10.66 8.62
N PHE A 171 -6.39 10.61 9.89
CA PHE A 171 -6.85 9.41 10.60
C PHE A 171 -8.26 9.59 11.18
N GLU A 172 -8.98 10.65 10.79
CA GLU A 172 -10.33 10.96 11.28
C GLU A 172 -11.33 9.84 10.95
N ASN A 173 -11.26 9.32 9.72
CA ASN A 173 -12.04 8.17 9.28
C ASN A 173 -11.14 6.94 9.15
N GLN A 174 -11.13 6.08 10.16
CA GLN A 174 -10.26 4.91 10.19
C GLN A 174 -10.63 3.85 9.15
N ILE A 175 -11.90 3.70 8.79
CA ILE A 175 -12.32 2.74 7.75
C ILE A 175 -11.82 3.20 6.38
N GLU A 176 -12.01 4.48 6.05
CA GLU A 176 -11.46 5.05 4.82
C GLU A 176 -9.93 4.99 4.79
N ARG A 177 -9.26 5.20 5.93
CA ARG A 177 -7.80 5.05 6.05
C ARG A 177 -7.35 3.64 5.65
N VAL A 178 -7.99 2.59 6.18
CA VAL A 178 -7.70 1.19 5.84
C VAL A 178 -7.94 0.92 4.36
N PHE A 179 -9.09 1.37 3.83
CA PHE A 179 -9.42 1.24 2.41
C PHE A 179 -8.35 1.85 1.49
N LEU A 180 -7.93 3.08 1.78
CA LEU A 180 -6.90 3.79 1.02
C LEU A 180 -5.51 3.14 1.18
N ASP A 181 -5.18 2.57 2.34
CA ASP A 181 -3.95 1.82 2.54
C ASP A 181 -3.94 0.53 1.70
N CYS A 182 -5.08 -0.16 1.66
CA CYS A 182 -5.28 -1.35 0.85
C CYS A 182 -5.05 -1.06 -0.64
N ILE A 183 -5.58 0.07 -1.13
CA ILE A 183 -5.30 0.55 -2.50
C ILE A 183 -3.81 0.82 -2.68
N ALA A 184 -3.19 1.60 -1.79
CA ALA A 184 -1.78 1.98 -1.92
C ALA A 184 -0.82 0.77 -1.88
N ASN A 185 -1.15 -0.26 -1.09
CA ASN A 185 -0.34 -1.46 -0.99
C ASN A 185 -0.45 -2.30 -2.27
N GLY A 186 -1.61 -2.31 -2.93
CA GLY A 186 -1.84 -3.06 -4.17
C GLY A 186 -1.85 -4.58 -3.94
N GLY A 187 -1.70 -5.33 -5.03
CA GLY A 187 -1.67 -6.79 -5.05
C GLY A 187 -2.86 -7.40 -4.31
N ARG A 188 -2.57 -8.29 -3.34
CA ARG A 188 -3.58 -8.94 -2.51
C ARG A 188 -4.47 -7.93 -1.76
N SER A 189 -3.87 -6.89 -1.18
CA SER A 189 -4.61 -5.86 -0.44
C SER A 189 -5.53 -5.01 -1.32
N PHE A 190 -5.33 -5.00 -2.65
CA PHE A 190 -6.26 -4.33 -3.55
C PHE A 190 -7.63 -5.02 -3.56
N LEU A 191 -7.67 -6.34 -3.37
CA LEU A 191 -8.92 -7.10 -3.24
C LEU A 191 -9.61 -6.79 -1.90
N ASP A 192 -8.84 -6.61 -0.81
CA ASP A 192 -9.38 -6.13 0.46
C ASP A 192 -10.04 -4.74 0.31
N ALA A 193 -9.44 -3.83 -0.47
CA ALA A 193 -10.05 -2.53 -0.72
C ALA A 193 -11.40 -2.65 -1.43
N ALA A 194 -11.51 -3.54 -2.42
CA ALA A 194 -12.78 -3.83 -3.08
C ALA A 194 -13.81 -4.41 -2.10
N ALA A 195 -13.40 -5.34 -1.24
CA ALA A 195 -14.26 -5.93 -0.22
C ALA A 195 -14.79 -4.87 0.76
N ILE A 196 -13.92 -3.97 1.23
CA ILE A 196 -14.32 -2.85 2.11
C ILE A 196 -15.27 -1.91 1.37
N MET A 197 -15.03 -1.63 0.08
CA MET A 197 -15.93 -0.78 -0.72
C MET A 197 -17.32 -1.38 -0.89
N LEU A 198 -17.43 -2.70 -1.02
CA LEU A 198 -18.70 -3.39 -1.17
C LEU A 198 -19.48 -3.46 0.15
N THR A 199 -18.79 -3.68 1.28
CA THR A 199 -19.41 -3.93 2.59
C THR A 199 -19.58 -2.66 3.44
N HIS A 200 -18.76 -1.64 3.24
CA HIS A 200 -18.70 -0.42 4.06
C HIS A 200 -18.78 0.86 3.20
N LYS A 201 -19.54 0.82 2.10
CA LYS A 201 -19.60 1.88 1.08
C LYS A 201 -19.88 3.28 1.64
N ASP A 202 -20.75 3.38 2.64
CA ASP A 202 -21.18 4.66 3.21
C ASP A 202 -20.11 5.33 4.07
N MET A 203 -19.13 4.53 4.52
CA MET A 203 -17.98 5.00 5.29
C MET A 203 -16.82 5.44 4.39
N ILE A 204 -16.95 5.34 3.07
CA ILE A 204 -15.87 5.65 2.12
C ILE A 204 -16.27 6.83 1.24
N LYS A 205 -15.56 7.95 1.40
CA LYS A 205 -15.76 9.14 0.57
C LYS A 205 -15.05 9.01 -0.79
N THR A 206 -13.86 8.41 -0.79
CA THR A 206 -13.03 8.26 -1.99
C THR A 206 -13.54 7.15 -2.91
N ARG A 207 -13.98 7.51 -4.13
CA ARG A 207 -14.41 6.53 -5.14
C ARG A 207 -13.22 6.01 -5.95
N ALA A 208 -12.69 4.86 -5.54
CA ALA A 208 -11.66 4.16 -6.30
C ALA A 208 -12.26 3.34 -7.45
N ARG A 209 -11.43 3.07 -8.47
CA ARG A 209 -11.80 2.26 -9.63
C ARG A 209 -11.34 0.83 -9.42
N PHE A 210 -12.24 -0.12 -9.59
CA PHE A 210 -11.94 -1.54 -9.64
C PHE A 210 -12.35 -2.10 -10.99
N ALA A 211 -11.59 -3.08 -11.49
CA ALA A 211 -11.97 -3.81 -12.69
C ALA A 211 -13.17 -4.74 -12.38
N GLY A 212 -14.00 -5.03 -13.38
CA GLY A 212 -15.23 -5.82 -13.18
C GLY A 212 -14.95 -7.22 -12.65
N ASP A 213 -13.92 -7.88 -13.18
CA ASP A 213 -13.40 -9.17 -12.72
C ASP A 213 -12.95 -9.14 -11.24
N THR A 214 -12.31 -8.05 -10.81
CA THR A 214 -11.94 -7.85 -9.40
C THR A 214 -13.18 -7.80 -8.51
N ILE A 215 -14.21 -7.07 -8.94
CA ILE A 215 -15.46 -6.96 -8.17
C ILE A 215 -16.19 -8.30 -8.10
N LEU A 216 -16.35 -8.99 -9.25
CA LEU A 216 -17.01 -10.28 -9.32
C LEU A 216 -16.34 -11.32 -8.41
N LYS A 217 -15.00 -11.43 -8.52
CA LYS A 217 -14.23 -12.32 -7.67
C LYS A 217 -14.45 -12.04 -6.18
N VAL A 218 -14.40 -10.78 -5.78
CA VAL A 218 -14.59 -10.41 -4.38
C VAL A 218 -16.01 -10.73 -3.92
N GLN A 219 -17.02 -10.53 -4.77
CA GLN A 219 -18.41 -10.87 -4.43
C GLN A 219 -18.61 -12.39 -4.26
N GLU A 220 -17.97 -13.20 -5.10
CA GLU A 220 -18.03 -14.67 -5.02
C GLU A 220 -17.34 -15.22 -3.76
N ASP A 221 -16.20 -14.63 -3.40
CA ASP A 221 -15.35 -15.09 -2.29
C ASP A 221 -15.69 -14.42 -0.95
N LEU A 222 -16.50 -13.35 -0.94
CA LEU A 222 -16.95 -12.69 0.29
C LEU A 222 -17.80 -13.67 1.10
N PRO A 223 -17.59 -13.74 2.43
CA PRO A 223 -18.47 -14.53 3.27
C PRO A 223 -19.89 -13.99 3.11
N THR A 224 -20.78 -14.78 2.50
CA THR A 224 -22.22 -14.50 2.56
C THR A 224 -22.58 -14.39 4.02
N GLU A 225 -23.19 -13.27 4.43
CA GLU A 225 -23.78 -13.16 5.75
C GLU A 225 -24.58 -14.44 6.01
N THR A 226 -24.15 -15.19 7.01
CA THR A 226 -24.95 -16.30 7.51
C THR A 226 -26.18 -15.62 8.08
N ALA A 227 -27.30 -15.76 7.37
CA ALA A 227 -28.61 -15.34 7.84
C ALA A 227 -28.89 -16.04 9.17
N TYR A 228 -28.62 -15.37 10.30
CA TYR A 228 -29.13 -15.68 11.64
C TYR A 228 -29.17 -14.41 12.48
#